data_AF-A0A2J6RY60-F1
#
_entry.id   AF-A0A2J6RY60-F1
#
_cell.length_a   1.000
_cell.length_b   1.000
_cell.length_c   1.000
_cell.angle_alpha   90.00
_cell.angle_beta   90.00
_cell.angle_gamma   90.00
#
_symmetry.space_group_name_H-M   'P 1'
#
loop_
_entity.id
_entity.type
_entity.pdbx_description
1 polymer ?
#
loop_
_entity_poly.entity_id
_entity_poly.type
_entity_poly.pdbx_seq_one_letter_code
_entity_poly.pdbx_strand_id
1 'polypeptide(L)'
;MRCSLPGHRQTVSFTSFEEYDVHYAKAHVNRCIECRKNFPTEHFLNLHIEENHDALVSVRRERGEKTYSCFVEDCDRKCSTPQKRRMHLIDKHMFPKEYDFRVVNDGIDRRTSMLRSAKHRRRSSAAQHMTEIEDRRRRNSAVETSRSEQQEGNSDPEAVKEEAIEGTLPKGVKDVDMEGLSGAMSALKFVPPSVRFGRGGRRAGFSRS
;
A
#
# COMPACT_ATOMS: atom_id res chain seq x y z
N MET A 1 27.32 10.85 -0.53
CA MET A 1 26.25 11.25 -1.48
C MET A 1 24.88 10.98 -0.86
N ARG A 2 23.83 11.77 -1.14
CA ARG A 2 22.49 11.58 -0.51
C ARG A 2 21.39 11.61 -1.58
N CYS A 3 20.42 10.70 -1.49
CA CYS A 3 19.21 10.72 -2.30
C CYS A 3 18.01 11.19 -1.48
N SER A 4 17.38 12.29 -1.92
CA SER A 4 16.16 12.87 -1.35
C SER A 4 14.97 12.85 -2.32
N LEU A 5 15.06 12.11 -3.42
CA LEU A 5 14.03 12.05 -4.44
C LEU A 5 12.77 11.31 -3.94
N PRO A 6 11.58 11.69 -4.44
CA PRO A 6 10.32 11.07 -4.03
C PRO A 6 10.32 9.56 -4.32
N GLY A 7 10.04 8.74 -3.30
CA GLY A 7 10.14 7.27 -3.37
C GLY A 7 10.73 6.69 -2.09
N HIS A 8 11.57 7.47 -1.39
CA HIS A 8 12.09 7.13 -0.07
C HIS A 8 11.33 7.87 1.03
N ARG A 9 11.13 7.20 2.18
CA ARG A 9 10.59 7.85 3.39
C ARG A 9 11.65 8.67 4.13
N GLN A 10 12.92 8.35 3.92
CA GLN A 10 14.08 8.99 4.56
C GLN A 10 15.19 9.16 3.53
N THR A 11 16.07 10.14 3.75
CA THR A 11 17.21 10.37 2.85
C THR A 11 18.20 9.21 2.94
N VAL A 12 18.48 8.57 1.81
CA VAL A 12 19.45 7.46 1.76
C VAL A 12 20.83 8.04 1.48
N SER A 13 21.80 7.75 2.34
CA SER A 13 23.20 8.15 2.16
C SER A 13 24.04 7.01 1.59
N PHE A 14 24.90 7.33 0.62
CA PHE A 14 25.83 6.41 -0.03
C PHE A 14 27.26 6.86 0.18
N THR A 15 28.15 5.87 0.25
CA THR A 15 29.59 6.01 0.44
C THR A 15 30.31 6.28 -0.89
N SER A 16 29.93 5.59 -1.96
CA SER A 16 30.49 5.76 -3.30
C SER A 16 29.51 6.41 -4.28
N PHE A 17 30.04 6.98 -5.36
CA PHE A 17 29.24 7.46 -6.49
C PHE A 17 28.56 6.30 -7.24
N GLU A 18 29.28 5.19 -7.43
CA GLU A 18 28.74 4.00 -8.13
C GLU A 18 27.52 3.41 -7.41
N GLU A 19 27.53 3.39 -6.08
CA GLU A 19 26.39 2.94 -5.27
C GLU A 19 25.16 3.83 -5.44
N TYR A 20 25.38 5.14 -5.59
CA TYR A 20 24.32 6.10 -5.85
C TYR A 20 23.72 5.92 -7.26
N ASP A 21 24.55 5.69 -8.28
CA ASP A 21 24.09 5.48 -9.65
C ASP A 21 23.28 4.19 -9.79
N VAL A 22 23.75 3.10 -9.20
CA VAL A 22 23.00 1.84 -9.16
C VAL A 22 21.68 2.00 -8.42
N HIS A 23 21.66 2.78 -7.33
CA HIS A 23 20.43 3.12 -6.63
C HIS A 23 19.48 3.94 -7.51
N TYR A 24 19.98 4.99 -8.17
CA TYR A 24 19.19 5.87 -9.00
C TYR A 24 18.56 5.10 -10.17
N ALA A 25 19.36 4.29 -10.86
CA ALA A 25 18.92 3.40 -11.93
C ALA A 25 17.79 2.48 -11.48
N LYS A 26 17.91 1.88 -10.28
CA LYS A 26 16.94 0.92 -9.77
C LYS A 26 15.70 1.55 -9.16
N ALA A 27 15.80 2.74 -8.56
CA ALA A 27 14.73 3.32 -7.75
C ALA A 27 13.97 4.47 -8.43
N HIS A 28 14.61 5.17 -9.37
CA HIS A 28 14.10 6.45 -9.88
C HIS A 28 13.94 6.53 -11.40
N VAL A 29 14.65 5.72 -12.18
CA VAL A 29 14.61 5.83 -13.66
C VAL A 29 13.23 5.52 -14.23
N ASN A 30 12.64 4.37 -13.88
CA ASN A 30 11.39 3.91 -14.47
C ASN A 30 10.19 4.18 -13.55
N ARG A 31 10.10 5.39 -13.02
CA ARG A 31 9.08 5.77 -12.04
C ARG A 31 7.94 6.55 -12.67
N CYS A 32 6.71 6.05 -12.54
CA CYS A 32 5.52 6.73 -13.02
C CYS A 32 5.31 8.07 -12.28
N ILE A 33 5.00 9.13 -13.02
CA ILE A 33 4.80 10.47 -12.47
C ILE A 33 3.46 10.57 -11.73
N GLU A 34 2.43 9.87 -12.21
CA GLU A 34 1.08 9.93 -11.66
C GLU A 34 0.92 9.07 -10.41
N CYS A 35 1.18 7.76 -10.52
CA CYS A 35 0.97 6.83 -9.40
C CYS A 35 2.23 6.57 -8.57
N ARG A 36 3.38 7.13 -8.96
CA ARG A 36 4.64 7.05 -8.22
C ARG A 36 5.22 5.64 -8.05
N LYS A 37 4.71 4.66 -8.81
CA LYS A 37 5.21 3.28 -8.85
C LYS A 37 6.45 3.17 -9.72
N ASN A 38 7.40 2.33 -9.30
CA ASN A 38 8.59 2.03 -10.06
C ASN A 38 8.48 0.70 -10.83
N PHE A 39 9.12 0.64 -11.99
CA PHE A 39 9.07 -0.50 -12.92
C PHE A 39 10.48 -1.01 -13.27
N PRO A 40 10.63 -2.28 -13.69
CA PRO A 40 11.95 -2.83 -14.02
C PRO A 40 12.60 -2.20 -15.24
N THR A 41 11.82 -1.98 -16.30
CA THR A 41 12.29 -1.43 -17.59
C THR A 41 11.36 -0.33 -18.07
N GLU A 42 11.83 0.47 -19.02
CA GLU A 42 11.04 1.52 -19.67
C GLU A 42 9.81 0.95 -20.36
N HIS A 43 9.92 -0.23 -20.99
CA HIS A 43 8.77 -0.91 -21.60
C HIS A 43 7.66 -1.20 -20.58
N PHE A 44 8.01 -1.69 -19.38
CA PHE A 44 7.00 -1.90 -18.33
C PHE A 44 6.36 -0.59 -17.85
N LEU A 45 7.10 0.51 -17.83
CA LEU A 45 6.56 1.83 -17.52
C LEU A 45 5.58 2.30 -18.61
N ASN A 46 5.92 2.12 -19.89
CA ASN A 46 5.04 2.48 -21.01
C ASN A 46 3.76 1.64 -20.99
N LEU A 47 3.88 0.32 -20.81
CA LEU A 47 2.73 -0.57 -20.59
C LEU A 47 1.88 -0.09 -19.42
N HIS A 48 2.50 0.33 -18.31
CA HIS A 48 1.75 0.82 -17.16
C HIS A 48 0.93 2.07 -17.48
N ILE A 49 1.53 3.05 -18.17
CA ILE A 49 0.89 4.30 -18.55
C ILE A 49 -0.28 4.02 -19.50
N GLU A 50 -0.04 3.24 -20.56
CA GLU A 50 -1.08 2.85 -21.52
C GLU A 50 -2.25 2.12 -20.83
N GLU A 51 -1.97 1.26 -19.84
CA GLU A 51 -3.00 0.40 -19.27
C GLU A 51 -3.76 0.98 -18.08
N ASN A 52 -3.14 1.88 -17.32
CA ASN A 52 -3.68 2.39 -16.06
C ASN A 52 -3.97 3.90 -16.09
N HIS A 53 -3.32 4.66 -16.98
CA HIS A 53 -3.40 6.12 -17.01
C HIS A 53 -4.02 6.68 -18.30
N ASP A 54 -3.94 5.95 -19.42
CA ASP A 54 -4.57 6.38 -20.68
C ASP A 54 -6.08 6.10 -20.71
N ALA A 55 -6.88 7.16 -20.50
CA ALA A 55 -8.34 7.10 -20.61
C ALA A 55 -8.83 6.69 -22.01
N LEU A 56 -8.11 7.02 -23.08
CA LEU A 56 -8.47 6.63 -24.44
C LEU A 56 -8.33 5.13 -24.63
N VAL A 57 -7.30 4.52 -24.04
CA VAL A 57 -7.13 3.07 -24.04
C VAL A 57 -8.29 2.38 -23.31
N SER A 58 -8.78 2.95 -22.20
CA SER A 58 -9.97 2.44 -21.52
C SER A 58 -11.21 2.45 -22.44
N VAL A 59 -11.44 3.52 -23.18
CA VAL A 59 -12.55 3.60 -24.14
C VAL A 59 -12.37 2.60 -25.29
N ARG A 60 -11.15 2.44 -25.82
CA ARG A 60 -10.85 1.41 -26.84
C ARG A 60 -11.10 -0.01 -26.31
N ARG A 61 -10.83 -0.27 -25.02
CA ARG A 61 -11.15 -1.56 -24.37
C ARG A 61 -12.63 -1.82 -24.32
N GLU A 62 -13.44 -0.82 -23.98
CA GLU A 62 -14.91 -0.94 -23.96
C GLU A 62 -15.47 -1.24 -25.34
N ARG A 63 -14.83 -0.74 -26.41
CA ARG A 63 -15.13 -1.08 -27.80
C ARG A 63 -14.68 -2.48 -28.23
N GLY A 64 -13.95 -3.21 -27.37
CA GLY A 64 -13.46 -4.56 -27.63
C GLY A 64 -12.11 -4.63 -28.36
N GLU A 65 -11.39 -3.53 -28.47
CA GLU A 65 -10.07 -3.50 -29.12
C GLU A 65 -8.99 -4.18 -28.25
N LYS A 66 -7.98 -4.76 -28.91
CA LYS A 66 -6.84 -5.42 -28.24
C LYS A 66 -5.84 -4.37 -27.78
N THR A 67 -5.87 -4.06 -26.49
CA THR A 67 -5.06 -2.98 -25.91
C THR A 67 -3.92 -3.47 -25.02
N TYR A 68 -3.90 -4.73 -24.61
CA TYR A 68 -2.86 -5.27 -23.74
C TYR A 68 -1.67 -5.77 -24.55
N SER A 69 -0.61 -4.97 -24.65
CA SER A 69 0.66 -5.33 -25.31
C SER A 69 1.43 -6.39 -24.52
N CYS A 70 2.28 -7.14 -25.23
CA CYS A 70 3.15 -8.16 -24.65
C CYS A 70 4.25 -7.51 -23.78
N PHE A 71 4.81 -8.27 -22.83
CA PHE A 71 5.91 -7.81 -21.97
C PHE A 71 7.28 -7.87 -22.64
N VAL A 72 7.38 -8.54 -23.79
CA VAL A 72 8.63 -8.64 -24.54
C VAL A 72 8.62 -7.56 -25.62
N GLU A 73 9.66 -6.74 -25.66
CA GLU A 73 9.80 -5.60 -26.59
C GLU A 73 9.78 -6.06 -28.05
N ASP A 74 10.36 -7.22 -28.36
CA ASP A 74 10.35 -7.83 -29.70
C ASP A 74 9.04 -8.56 -30.05
N CYS A 75 7.95 -8.33 -29.31
CA CYS A 75 6.67 -8.99 -29.52
C CYS A 75 5.51 -8.00 -29.65
N ASP A 76 5.10 -7.74 -30.90
CA ASP A 76 4.00 -6.82 -31.24
C ASP A 76 2.59 -7.36 -30.92
N ARG A 77 2.48 -8.50 -30.24
CA ARG A 77 1.18 -9.13 -30.00
C ARG A 77 0.39 -8.37 -28.94
N LYS A 78 -0.75 -7.83 -29.34
CA LYS A 78 -1.75 -7.23 -28.44
C LYS A 78 -2.87 -8.22 -28.11
N CYS A 79 -3.26 -8.26 -26.85
CA CYS A 79 -4.28 -9.13 -26.29
C CYS A 79 -5.51 -8.33 -25.87
N SER A 80 -6.68 -8.97 -25.89
CA SER A 80 -7.94 -8.35 -25.44
C SER A 80 -8.06 -8.30 -23.91
N THR A 81 -7.47 -9.28 -23.20
CA THR A 81 -7.56 -9.36 -21.74
C THR A 81 -6.20 -9.66 -21.11
N PRO A 82 -5.97 -9.25 -19.85
CA PRO A 82 -4.75 -9.57 -19.12
C PRO A 82 -4.52 -11.08 -18.98
N GLN A 83 -5.59 -11.88 -18.89
CA GLN A 83 -5.52 -13.34 -18.80
C GLN A 83 -5.00 -13.95 -20.10
N LYS A 84 -5.49 -13.48 -21.26
CA LYS A 84 -4.97 -13.91 -22.57
C LYS A 84 -3.50 -13.52 -22.75
N ARG A 85 -3.11 -12.33 -22.27
CA ARG A 85 -1.70 -11.93 -22.26
C ARG A 85 -0.84 -12.88 -21.41
N ARG A 86 -1.30 -13.26 -20.22
CA ARG A 86 -0.60 -14.22 -19.37
C ARG A 86 -0.40 -15.56 -20.09
N MET A 87 -1.45 -16.10 -20.70
CA MET A 87 -1.34 -17.36 -21.46
C MET A 87 -0.33 -17.21 -22.60
N HIS A 88 -0.41 -16.11 -23.36
CA HIS A 88 0.54 -15.83 -24.44
C HIS A 88 2.01 -15.79 -23.97
N LEU A 89 2.28 -15.18 -22.82
CA LEU A 89 3.62 -15.11 -22.25
C LEU A 89 4.13 -16.49 -21.79
N ILE A 90 3.24 -17.33 -21.27
CA ILE A 90 3.58 -18.70 -20.89
C ILE A 90 3.83 -19.56 -22.13
N ASP A 91 2.97 -19.47 -23.14
CA ASP A 91 3.00 -20.39 -24.28
C ASP A 91 4.06 -19.99 -25.33
N LYS A 92 4.18 -18.71 -25.66
CA LYS A 92 5.15 -18.23 -26.68
C LYS A 92 6.50 -17.87 -26.08
N HIS A 93 6.50 -17.26 -24.89
CA HIS A 93 7.71 -16.74 -24.26
C HIS A 93 8.20 -17.60 -23.09
N MET A 94 7.54 -18.73 -22.80
CA MET A 94 7.95 -19.70 -21.78
C MET A 94 8.13 -19.09 -20.39
N PHE A 95 7.35 -18.05 -20.08
CA PHE A 95 7.40 -17.44 -18.75
C PHE A 95 6.94 -18.44 -17.68
N PRO A 96 7.63 -18.50 -16.52
CA PRO A 96 7.18 -19.31 -15.39
C PRO A 96 5.76 -18.94 -14.97
N LYS A 97 4.96 -19.93 -14.56
CA LYS A 97 3.57 -19.69 -14.11
C LYS A 97 3.51 -18.84 -12.84
N GLU A 98 4.58 -18.87 -12.06
CA GLU A 98 4.83 -18.15 -10.82
C GLU A 98 5.29 -16.72 -11.05
N TYR A 99 5.59 -16.32 -12.29
CA TYR A 99 5.93 -14.95 -12.61
C TYR A 99 4.80 -13.99 -12.22
N ASP A 100 5.16 -12.80 -11.75
CA ASP A 100 4.18 -11.79 -11.44
C ASP A 100 3.71 -11.06 -12.70
N PHE A 101 2.67 -11.60 -13.32
CA PHE A 101 2.01 -10.97 -14.48
C PHE A 101 1.27 -9.67 -14.14
N ARG A 102 1.21 -9.28 -12.85
CA ARG A 102 0.64 -8.02 -12.38
C ARG A 102 1.69 -6.92 -12.18
N VAL A 103 2.94 -7.15 -12.58
CA VAL A 103 4.00 -6.14 -12.45
C VAL A 103 3.60 -4.79 -13.06
N VAL A 104 2.89 -4.79 -14.18
CA VAL A 104 2.39 -3.56 -14.85
C VAL A 104 1.43 -2.77 -13.95
N ASN A 105 0.69 -3.41 -13.04
CA ASN A 105 -0.25 -2.72 -12.17
C ASN A 105 0.37 -2.40 -10.82
N ASP A 106 1.14 -3.32 -10.25
CA ASP A 106 1.62 -3.25 -8.87
C ASP A 106 3.01 -2.61 -8.74
N GLY A 107 3.81 -2.60 -9.81
CA GLY A 107 5.21 -2.16 -9.79
C GLY A 107 6.14 -3.07 -8.97
N ILE A 108 7.39 -2.64 -8.78
CA ILE A 108 8.42 -3.38 -8.03
C ILE A 108 8.76 -2.80 -6.65
N ASP A 109 8.17 -1.68 -6.24
CA ASP A 109 8.59 -0.94 -5.04
C ASP A 109 8.62 -1.77 -3.74
N ARG A 110 7.69 -2.71 -3.58
CA ARG A 110 7.57 -3.54 -2.36
C ARG A 110 8.17 -4.93 -2.52
N ARG A 111 8.78 -5.24 -3.66
CA ARG A 111 9.19 -6.60 -4.01
C ARG A 111 10.62 -6.63 -4.51
N THR A 112 11.40 -7.53 -3.93
CA THR A 112 12.76 -7.83 -4.36
C THR A 112 12.82 -8.88 -5.47
N SER A 113 11.70 -9.57 -5.74
CA SER A 113 11.61 -10.61 -6.77
C SER A 113 10.37 -10.43 -7.65
N MET A 114 10.56 -10.65 -8.95
CA MET A 114 9.52 -10.68 -9.98
C MET A 114 8.73 -11.99 -9.99
N LEU A 115 9.19 -12.99 -9.26
CA LEU A 115 8.46 -14.23 -9.03
C LEU A 115 7.59 -14.03 -7.80
N ARG A 116 6.33 -14.47 -7.88
CA ARG A 116 5.45 -14.54 -6.72
C ARG A 116 6.01 -15.64 -5.82
N SER A 117 6.90 -15.26 -4.89
CA SER A 117 7.53 -16.21 -3.97
C SER A 117 6.42 -17.02 -3.31
N ALA A 118 6.39 -18.33 -3.58
CA ALA A 118 5.37 -19.25 -3.08
C ALA A 118 5.43 -19.47 -1.55
N LYS A 119 6.18 -18.66 -0.81
CA LYS A 119 6.47 -18.77 0.62
C LYS A 119 6.10 -17.52 1.41
N HIS A 120 4.84 -17.11 1.26
CA HIS A 120 4.02 -16.90 2.44
C HIS A 120 2.79 -17.78 2.30
N ARG A 121 2.96 -19.10 2.49
CA ARG A 121 1.94 -19.81 3.29
C ARG A 121 1.68 -18.87 4.45
N ARG A 122 0.42 -18.44 4.63
CA ARG A 122 -0.02 -17.87 5.91
C ARG A 122 0.73 -18.64 6.98
N ARG A 123 1.55 -17.96 7.81
CA ARG A 123 2.17 -18.62 8.96
C ARG A 123 1.06 -19.48 9.56
N SER A 124 1.22 -20.80 9.53
CA SER A 124 0.18 -21.69 10.04
C SER A 124 -0.12 -21.24 11.46
N SER A 125 -1.36 -21.38 11.91
CA SER A 125 -1.71 -21.11 13.32
C SER A 125 -0.73 -21.81 14.28
N ALA A 126 -0.20 -22.97 13.89
CA ALA A 126 0.89 -23.67 14.58
C ALA A 126 2.21 -22.87 14.65
N ALA A 127 2.65 -22.21 13.58
CA ALA A 127 3.85 -21.39 13.58
C ALA A 127 3.68 -20.08 14.39
N GLN A 128 2.45 -19.55 14.48
CA GLN A 128 2.13 -18.41 15.34
C GLN A 128 2.08 -18.83 16.82
N HIS A 129 1.53 -20.01 17.11
CA HIS A 129 1.50 -20.58 18.45
C HIS A 129 2.92 -20.90 18.96
N MET A 130 3.83 -21.34 18.09
CA MET A 130 5.22 -21.57 18.47
C MET A 130 5.93 -20.26 18.87
N THR A 131 5.69 -19.16 18.15
CA THR A 131 6.24 -17.84 18.53
C THR A 131 5.64 -17.31 19.83
N GLU A 132 4.34 -17.54 20.09
CA GLU A 132 3.70 -17.17 21.36
C GLU A 132 4.24 -17.99 22.54
N ILE A 133 4.52 -19.29 22.35
CA ILE A 133 5.16 -20.13 23.37
C ILE A 133 6.59 -19.64 23.67
N GLU A 134 7.37 -19.31 22.63
CA GLU A 134 8.73 -18.79 22.80
C GLU A 134 8.74 -17.43 23.51
N ASP A 135 7.84 -16.52 23.17
CA ASP A 135 7.70 -15.22 23.84
C ASP A 135 7.23 -15.37 25.30
N ARG A 136 6.36 -16.36 25.58
CA ARG A 136 5.94 -16.67 26.96
C ARG A 136 7.06 -17.30 27.78
N ARG A 137 7.91 -18.14 27.18
CA ARG A 137 9.10 -18.71 27.84
C ARG A 137 10.15 -17.64 28.14
N ARG A 138 10.39 -16.70 27.21
CA ARG A 138 11.27 -15.55 27.44
C ARG A 138 10.77 -14.66 28.57
N ARG A 139 9.46 -14.42 28.64
CA ARG A 139 8.84 -13.63 29.70
C ARG A 139 8.93 -14.32 31.08
N ASN A 140 8.75 -15.64 31.13
CA ASN A 140 8.94 -16.41 32.36
C ASN A 140 10.41 -16.43 32.82
N SER A 141 11.36 -16.54 31.88
CA SER A 141 12.79 -16.46 32.20
C SER A 141 13.20 -15.11 32.78
N ALA A 142 12.60 -14.01 32.33
CA ALA A 142 12.86 -12.68 32.87
C ALA A 142 12.31 -12.48 34.29
N VAL A 143 11.25 -13.21 34.67
CA VAL A 143 10.64 -13.16 36.02
C VAL A 143 11.44 -14.00 37.03
N GLU A 144 12.11 -15.07 36.62
CA GLU A 144 12.96 -15.86 37.52
C GLU A 144 14.27 -15.17 37.88
N THR A 145 14.82 -14.34 36.99
CA THR A 145 16.01 -13.52 37.29
C THR A 145 15.73 -12.40 38.31
N SER A 146 14.47 -11.98 38.48
CA SER A 146 14.07 -10.97 39.48
C SER A 146 13.78 -11.52 40.89
N ARG A 147 13.86 -12.84 41.13
CA ARG A 147 13.57 -13.44 42.45
C ARG A 147 14.80 -13.81 43.28
N SER A 148 16.00 -13.52 42.81
CA SER A 148 17.25 -13.93 43.47
C SER A 148 18.01 -12.82 44.18
N GLU A 149 17.56 -11.56 44.10
CA GLU A 149 18.25 -10.43 44.71
C GLU A 149 17.25 -9.50 45.41
N GLN A 150 17.11 -9.66 46.73
CA GLN A 150 16.96 -8.60 47.73
C GLN A 150 16.40 -9.17 49.04
N GLN A 151 17.34 -9.57 49.90
CA GLN A 151 17.17 -9.54 51.35
C GLN A 151 17.92 -8.28 51.84
N GLU A 152 17.33 -7.62 52.84
CA GLU A 152 17.86 -6.54 53.70
C GLU A 152 17.58 -5.08 53.33
N GLY A 153 17.04 -4.33 54.31
CA GLY A 153 17.13 -2.86 54.38
C GLY A 153 15.86 -2.15 54.83
N ASN A 154 15.76 -1.89 56.14
CA ASN A 154 14.67 -1.20 56.86
C ASN A 154 14.73 0.33 56.76
N SER A 155 13.58 1.03 56.63
CA SER A 155 13.25 2.30 57.33
C SER A 155 11.94 2.96 56.84
N ASP A 156 10.99 3.13 57.76
CA ASP A 156 9.90 4.14 57.79
C ASP A 156 10.43 5.61 57.70
N PRO A 157 9.63 6.70 57.51
CA PRO A 157 8.19 6.85 57.86
C PRO A 157 7.26 7.69 56.92
N GLU A 158 5.98 7.71 57.34
CA GLU A 158 4.99 8.82 57.34
C GLU A 158 4.02 9.11 56.16
N ALA A 159 2.74 8.81 56.46
CA ALA A 159 1.42 9.39 56.14
C ALA A 159 1.24 10.55 55.12
N VAL A 160 0.15 10.49 54.30
CA VAL A 160 -1.15 11.19 54.50
C VAL A 160 -2.13 10.94 53.31
N LYS A 161 -3.34 10.47 53.65
CA LYS A 161 -4.75 10.65 53.16
C LYS A 161 -5.17 10.72 51.66
N GLU A 162 -6.17 9.86 51.38
CA GLU A 162 -7.47 10.01 50.64
C GLU A 162 -7.62 10.98 49.45
N GLU A 163 -8.08 10.47 48.29
CA GLU A 163 -9.49 10.51 47.86
C GLU A 163 -9.73 9.75 46.53
N ALA A 164 -10.99 9.39 46.30
CA ALA A 164 -11.51 8.50 45.26
C ALA A 164 -11.51 9.10 43.84
N ILE A 165 -11.58 8.24 42.82
CA ILE A 165 -12.53 8.33 41.69
C ILE A 165 -12.61 6.97 40.98
N GLU A 166 -13.86 6.59 40.74
CA GLU A 166 -14.42 5.37 40.18
C GLU A 166 -14.29 5.30 38.64
N GLY A 167 -14.27 4.09 38.07
CA GLY A 167 -14.37 3.92 36.61
C GLY A 167 -13.98 2.54 36.07
N THR A 168 -14.65 1.49 36.53
CA THR A 168 -14.61 0.14 35.96
C THR A 168 -15.32 0.07 34.60
N LEU A 169 -14.75 -0.65 33.64
CA LEU A 169 -15.36 -0.98 32.36
C LEU A 169 -15.62 -2.50 32.29
N PRO A 170 -16.87 -2.98 32.12
CA PRO A 170 -17.11 -4.35 31.69
C PRO A 170 -17.54 -4.43 30.23
N LYS A 171 -17.07 -5.51 29.58
CA LYS A 171 -17.52 -6.04 28.29
C LYS A 171 -19.04 -6.25 28.25
N GLY A 172 -19.64 -6.04 27.08
CA GLY A 172 -20.97 -6.56 26.77
C GLY A 172 -21.44 -6.16 25.38
N VAL A 173 -21.56 -7.13 24.49
CA VAL A 173 -22.18 -7.03 23.17
C VAL A 173 -23.67 -6.71 23.37
N LYS A 174 -24.19 -5.65 22.74
CA LYS A 174 -25.62 -5.40 22.60
C LYS A 174 -25.90 -4.88 21.19
N ASP A 175 -26.96 -5.40 20.59
CA ASP A 175 -27.47 -5.04 19.28
C ASP A 175 -27.68 -3.52 19.18
N VAL A 176 -27.13 -2.94 18.11
CA VAL A 176 -27.20 -1.51 17.85
C VAL A 176 -28.57 -1.21 17.23
N ASP A 177 -29.40 -0.47 17.96
CA ASP A 177 -30.69 0.04 17.46
C ASP A 177 -30.52 0.74 16.10
N MET A 178 -31.28 0.31 15.08
CA MET A 178 -31.24 0.84 13.71
C MET A 178 -31.43 2.36 13.62
N GLU A 179 -32.06 2.97 14.61
CA GLU A 179 -32.35 4.40 14.64
C GLU A 179 -31.09 5.24 14.92
N GLY A 180 -30.12 4.72 15.68
CA GLY A 180 -28.82 5.37 15.90
C GLY A 180 -27.95 5.42 14.64
N LEU A 181 -28.05 4.40 13.79
CA LEU A 181 -27.35 4.33 12.50
C LEU A 181 -27.95 5.32 11.48
N SER A 182 -29.27 5.51 11.48
CA SER A 182 -29.97 6.52 10.68
C SER A 182 -29.52 7.95 11.02
N GLY A 183 -29.40 8.27 12.31
CA GLY A 183 -28.89 9.57 12.76
C GLY A 183 -27.45 9.85 12.30
N ALA A 184 -26.58 8.84 12.43
CA ALA A 184 -25.18 8.93 11.99
C ALA A 184 -25.03 9.06 10.45
N MET A 185 -25.91 8.43 9.67
CA MET A 185 -25.92 8.54 8.20
C MET A 185 -26.55 9.86 7.71
N SER A 186 -27.45 10.47 8.49
CA SER A 186 -28.05 11.77 8.18
C SER A 186 -27.10 12.96 8.45
N ALA A 187 -26.16 12.78 9.40
CA ALA A 187 -25.12 13.77 9.71
C ALA A 187 -24.00 13.87 8.64
N LEU A 188 -23.95 12.97 7.67
CA LEU A 188 -22.97 12.95 6.57
C LEU A 188 -23.47 13.67 5.30
N LYS A 189 -24.32 14.69 5.42
CA LYS A 189 -24.67 15.58 4.30
C LYS A 189 -23.54 16.56 4.00
N PHE A 190 -22.50 16.05 3.32
CA PHE A 190 -21.35 16.81 2.83
C PHE A 190 -21.62 17.57 1.51
N VAL A 191 -22.90 17.77 1.15
CA VAL A 191 -23.33 18.44 -0.09
C VAL A 191 -24.26 19.59 0.28
N PRO A 192 -23.90 20.85 -0.01
CA PRO A 192 -24.77 21.99 0.20
C PRO A 192 -26.08 21.81 -0.59
N PRO A 193 -27.27 22.06 0.02
CA PRO A 193 -28.56 21.86 -0.65
C PRO A 193 -28.79 22.77 -1.87
N SER A 194 -27.93 23.76 -2.12
CA SER A 194 -27.83 24.43 -3.41
C SER A 194 -26.47 25.12 -3.58
N VAL A 195 -25.90 25.06 -4.78
CA VAL A 195 -24.72 25.84 -5.18
C VAL A 195 -25.20 26.84 -6.24
N ARG A 196 -25.26 28.13 -5.89
CA ARG A 196 -25.55 29.21 -6.83
C ARG A 196 -24.24 29.68 -7.46
N PHE A 197 -24.05 29.44 -8.76
CA PHE A 197 -23.02 30.12 -9.53
C PHE A 197 -23.44 31.58 -9.73
N GLY A 198 -22.56 32.52 -9.36
CA GLY A 198 -22.80 33.96 -9.42
C GLY A 198 -23.14 34.42 -10.83
N ARG A 199 -24.39 34.84 -11.02
CA ARG A 199 -24.81 35.69 -12.14
C ARG A 199 -24.52 37.15 -11.75
N GLY A 200 -23.32 37.62 -12.05
CA GLY A 200 -22.88 38.98 -11.77
C GLY A 200 -21.77 39.41 -12.72
N GLY A 201 -22.14 39.83 -13.93
CA GLY A 201 -21.20 40.34 -14.92
C GLY A 201 -21.90 40.76 -16.21
N ARG A 202 -22.55 41.93 -16.19
CA ARG A 202 -22.95 42.63 -17.42
C ARG A 202 -21.68 43.11 -18.13
N ARG A 203 -21.47 42.75 -19.41
CA ARG A 203 -21.10 43.67 -20.52
C ARG A 203 -20.76 42.93 -21.82
N ALA A 204 -21.28 43.50 -22.92
CA ALA A 204 -20.86 43.43 -24.33
C ALA A 204 -20.82 42.02 -24.97
N GLY A 205 -21.64 41.67 -25.96
CA GLY A 205 -21.89 42.44 -27.18
C GLY A 205 -20.85 42.03 -28.24
N PHE A 206 -21.14 40.97 -29.00
CA PHE A 206 -20.42 40.68 -30.25
C PHE A 206 -21.45 40.35 -31.34
N SER A 207 -21.53 41.29 -32.28
CA SER A 207 -22.31 41.24 -33.51
C SER A 207 -21.77 40.20 -34.48
N ARG A 208 -22.70 39.58 -35.21
CA ARG A 208 -22.45 38.72 -36.35
C ARG A 208 -21.98 39.54 -37.56
N SER A 209 -21.06 38.97 -38.31
CA SER A 209 -20.81 39.20 -39.73
C SER A 209 -20.47 37.86 -40.35
#